data_AF-A0A9W6KTD9-F1
#
_entry.id   AF-A0A9W6KTD9-F1
#
_cell.length_a   1.000
_cell.length_b   1.000
_cell.length_c   1.000
_cell.angle_alpha   90.00
_cell.angle_beta   90.00
_cell.angle_gamma   90.00
#
_symmetry.space_group_name_H-M   'P 1'
#
loop_
_entity.id
_entity.type
_entity.pdbx_description
1 polymer ?
#
loop_
_entity_poly.entity_id
_entity_poly.type
_entity_poly.pdbx_seq_one_letter_code
_entity_poly.pdbx_strand_id
1 'polypeptide(L)' 'MEMMRLVDCPECGLPATARSGGQLAGTYGPVEHVHLRCVVGHRFFGPGDILLHRHRGRRAG' A
#
# COMPACT_ATOMS: atom_id res chain seq x y z
N MET A 1 -5.53 12.33 12.31
CA MET A 1 -6.27 12.34 11.04
C MET A 1 -5.84 11.10 10.28
N GLU A 2 -6.75 10.14 10.13
CA GLU A 2 -6.46 8.88 9.43
C GLU A 2 -6.47 9.15 7.92
N MET A 3 -5.39 8.78 7.21
CA MET A 3 -5.26 9.09 5.79
C MET A 3 -5.49 7.81 4.97
N MET A 4 -6.71 7.71 4.43
CA MET A 4 -7.04 6.73 3.40
C MET A 4 -6.65 7.29 2.03
N ARG A 5 -5.88 6.51 1.27
CA ARG A 5 -5.50 6.83 -0.12
C ARG A 5 -5.96 5.72 -1.06
N LEU A 6 -6.41 6.09 -2.25
CA LEU A 6 -6.70 5.17 -3.34
C LEU A 6 -5.42 4.98 -4.16
N VAL A 7 -5.06 3.72 -4.38
CA VAL A 7 -3.83 3.30 -5.06
C VAL A 7 -4.13 2.09 -5.91
N ASP A 8 -3.27 1.77 -6.86
CA ASP A 8 -3.42 0.54 -7.63
C ASP A 8 -2.84 -0.66 -6.87
N CYS A 9 -3.52 -1.80 -6.98
CA CYS A 9 -3.02 -3.05 -6.44
C CYS A 9 -1.74 -3.46 -7.17
N PRO A 10 -0.62 -3.72 -6.47
CA PRO A 10 0.64 -4.09 -7.12
C PRO A 10 0.60 -5.46 -7.81
N GLU A 11 -0.38 -6.32 -7.47
CA GLU A 11 -0.50 -7.64 -8.10
C GLU A 11 -1.44 -7.68 -9.31
N CYS A 12 -2.58 -6.98 -9.26
CA CYS A 12 -3.60 -7.05 -10.31
C CYS A 12 -3.91 -5.72 -11.01
N GLY A 13 -3.32 -4.61 -10.55
CA GLY A 13 -3.57 -3.27 -11.10
C GLY A 13 -4.98 -2.72 -10.85
N LEU A 14 -5.81 -3.41 -10.07
CA LEU A 14 -7.15 -2.93 -9.73
C LEU A 14 -7.12 -1.94 -8.56
N PRO A 15 -8.15 -1.09 -8.41
CA PRO A 15 -8.24 -0.14 -7.32
C PRO A 15 -8.09 -0.81 -5.95
N ALA A 16 -7.29 -0.19 -5.11
CA ALA A 16 -7.04 -0.61 -3.75
C ALA A 16 -7.04 0.56 -2.78
N THR A 17 -7.51 0.26 -1.57
CA THR A 17 -7.54 1.21 -0.46
C THR A 17 -6.30 1.00 0.38
N ALA A 18 -5.45 2.02 0.47
CA ALA A 18 -4.36 2.10 1.42
C ALA A 18 -4.80 2.90 2.64
N ARG A 19 -4.70 2.31 3.83
CA ARG A 19 -4.98 2.95 5.11
C ARG A 19 -3.67 3.06 5.90
N SER A 20 -3.27 4.28 6.25
CA SER A 20 -2.13 4.53 7.12
C SER A 20 -2.43 4.01 8.53
N GLY A 21 -1.68 3.00 8.99
CA GLY A 21 -1.84 2.40 10.32
C GLY A 21 -1.15 3.18 11.45
N GLY A 22 -0.52 4.30 11.12
CA GLY A 22 0.26 5.13 12.05
C GLY A 22 1.77 5.06 11.79
N GLN A 23 2.50 6.01 12.36
CA GLN A 23 3.97 5.97 12.38
C GLN A 23 4.42 5.04 13.50
N LEU A 24 5.08 3.95 13.13
CA LEU A 24 5.77 3.09 14.08
C LEU A 24 7.22 3.59 14.20
N ALA A 25 7.72 3.68 15.43
CA ALA A 25 9.13 3.95 15.68
C ALA A 25 9.95 2.78 15.13
N GLY A 26 10.61 2.98 13.99
CA GLY A 26 11.54 2.02 13.40
C GLY A 26 12.96 2.23 13.90
N THR A 27 13.81 1.23 13.71
CA THR A 27 15.25 1.28 14.07
C THR A 27 16.04 2.32 13.27
N TYR A 28 15.53 2.76 12.11
CA TYR A 28 16.12 3.80 11.26
C TYR A 28 15.29 5.10 11.20
N GLY A 29 14.30 5.25 12.09
CA GLY A 29 13.38 6.38 12.12
C GLY A 29 11.91 5.97 11.99
N PRO A 30 10.97 6.93 12.10
CA PRO A 30 9.54 6.64 12.05
C PRO A 30 9.13 6.16 10.66
N VAL A 31 8.57 4.95 10.58
CA VAL A 31 8.11 4.33 9.33
C VAL A 31 6.59 4.28 9.32
N GLU A 32 5.97 4.96 8.35
CA GLU A 32 4.53 4.86 8.10
C GLU A 32 4.22 3.49 7.51
N HIS A 33 3.50 2.66 8.27
CA HIS A 33 2.99 1.39 7.76
C HIS A 33 1.60 1.60 7.18
N VAL A 34 1.36 1.01 6.01
CA VAL A 34 0.07 1.08 5.33
C VAL A 34 -0.50 -0.33 5.18
N HIS A 35 -1.81 -0.44 5.41
CA HIS A 35 -2.58 -1.61 5.01
C HIS A 35 -3.22 -1.33 3.65
N LEU A 36 -2.88 -2.12 2.65
CA LEU A 36 -3.46 -2.03 1.32
C LEU A 36 -4.42 -3.20 1.12
N ARG A 37 -5.65 -2.92 0.71
CA ARG A 37 -6.66 -3.93 0.36
C ARG A 37 -7.30 -3.58 -0.97
N CYS A 38 -7.18 -4.47 -1.95
CA CYS A 38 -7.82 -4.29 -3.25
C CYS A 38 -9.26 -4.81 -3.27
N VAL A 39 -10.02 -4.38 -4.29
CA VAL A 39 -11.42 -4.79 -4.49
C VAL A 39 -11.61 -6.29 -4.72
N VAL A 40 -10.58 -6.98 -5.22
CA VAL A 40 -10.61 -8.45 -5.41
C VAL A 40 -10.12 -9.25 -4.21
N GLY A 41 -9.63 -8.59 -3.16
CA GLY A 41 -9.33 -9.21 -1.87
C GLY A 41 -7.85 -9.45 -1.54
N HIS A 42 -6.90 -9.08 -2.41
CA HIS A 42 -5.47 -9.07 -2.06
C HIS A 42 -5.19 -8.07 -0.93
N ARG A 43 -4.38 -8.47 0.04
CA ARG A 43 -4.06 -7.69 1.25
C ARG A 43 -2.55 -7.60 1.39
N PHE A 44 -2.06 -6.38 1.57
CA PHE A 44 -0.65 -6.12 1.80
C PHE A 44 -0.49 -5.26 3.05
N PHE A 45 0.60 -5.50 3.76
CA PHE A 45 0.98 -4.73 4.93
C PHE A 45 2.48 -4.49 4.89
N GLY A 46 2.89 -3.24 5.09
CA GLY A 46 4.29 -2.86 5.04
C GLY A 46 4.50 -1.36 5.00
N PRO A 47 5.77 -0.92 4.86
CA PRO A 47 6.10 0.49 4.75
C PRO A 47 5.46 1.13 3.52
N GLY A 48 4.79 2.26 3.73
CA GLY A 48 4.11 3.01 2.67
C GLY A 48 5.05 3.42 1.55
N ASP A 49 6.29 3.80 1.87
CA ASP A 49 7.29 4.16 0.86
C ASP A 49 7.56 3.01 -0.14
N ILE A 50 7.52 1.75 0.30
CA ILE A 50 7.75 0.59 -0.59
C ILE A 50 6.46 0.18 -1.30
N LEU A 51 5.33 0.15 -0.57
CA LEU A 51 4.05 -0.31 -1.12
C LEU A 51 3.43 0.68 -2.12
N LEU A 52 3.68 1.98 -1.95
CA LEU A 52 3.16 3.03 -2.82
C LEU A 52 4.05 3.26 -4.06
N HIS A 53 5.31 2.82 -4.05
CA HIS A 53 6.22 2.98 -5.19
C HIS A 53 6.23 1.79 -6.16
N ARG A 54 5.61 0.65 -5.80
CA ARG A 54 5.69 -0.57 -6.60
C ARG A 54 4.67 -0.58 -7.74
N HIS A 55 4.86 0.31 -8.70
CA HIS A 55 4.16 0.27 -9.99
C HIS A 55 5.10 -0.32 -11.06
N ARG A 56 5.09 -1.64 -11.19
CA ARG A 56 5.44 -2.27 -12.48
C ARG A 56 4.22 -3.05 -12.95
N GLY A 57 3.32 -2.30 -13.57
CA GLY A 57 2.22 -2.86 -14.33
C GLY A 57 2.70 -3.95 -15.27
N ARG A 58 2.08 -5.13 -15.17
CA ARG A 58 2.08 -6.11 -16.24
C ARG A 58 0.70 -6.11 -16.86
N ARG A 59 0.55 -5.38 -17.96
CA ARG A 59 -0.43 -5.72 -18.99
C ARG A 59 0.08 -6.95 -19.73
N ALA A 60 -0.70 -8.01 -19.76
CA ALA A 60 -0.76 -9.02 -20.81
C ALA A 60 -1.90 -9.96 -20.39
N GLY A 61 -3.01 -10.07 -21.10
CA GLY A 61 -3.15 -10.06 -22.56
C GLY A 61 -3.71 -11.42 -22.93
#